data_AF-A0A9W9PYK9-F1
#
_entry.id   AF-A0A9W9PYK9-F1
#
_cell.length_a   1.000
_cell.length_b   1.000
_cell.length_c   1.000
_cell.angle_alpha   90.00
_cell.angle_beta   90.00
_cell.angle_gamma   90.00
#
_symmetry.space_group_name_H-M   'P 1'
#
loop_
_entity.id
_entity.type
_entity.pdbx_description
1 polymer ?
#
loop_
_entity_poly.entity_id
_entity_poly.type
_entity_poly.pdbx_seq_one_letter_code
_entity_poly.pdbx_strand_id
1 'polypeptide(L)'
;MEEELILLGHGAIMVSQMAEMPELTSAQEEQASMKLTGNISKQTIQRLLCSYGASLNDERIRDIFDAEDDLLSKDVDGLLRPLFDHWNKFQLLNLHGLGLPVQWRGIRAAADYLRVLDADKTTHCLGSIAQRIGQVLLYFNYEELCKRPEKYCSRSSSKPKVTDVLNSILDAYPDDPHASEKRQSRRNRVTGYHVRRGKWWWRLAGNLGLGILLAGDPMRVMCKSTFTNPQIDVFITFVQKTRPGTIRAFKALEPVVTSLMFGQITSDLHKTIFDWEAGLLRPEEMARVRADDKVASASQRSDNPWKTVDAKKDAMQKMTELLG
;
A
#
# COMPACT_ATOMS: atom_id res chain seq x y z
N MET A 1 -13.11 -66.95 71.69
CA MET A 1 -12.04 -66.65 72.66
C MET A 1 -11.00 -65.89 71.88
N GLU A 2 -11.15 -64.57 71.82
CA GLU A 2 -10.58 -63.55 72.73
C GLU A 2 -9.52 -62.84 71.88
N GLU A 3 -9.84 -61.69 71.28
CA GLU A 3 -9.71 -60.32 71.84
C GLU A 3 -8.29 -59.93 72.25
N GLU A 4 -7.72 -58.99 71.50
CA GLU A 4 -7.03 -57.74 71.93
C GLU A 4 -5.94 -57.35 70.90
N LEU A 5 -5.53 -56.10 70.69
CA LEU A 5 -6.11 -54.76 70.73
C LEU A 5 -4.99 -53.87 70.13
N ILE A 6 -5.33 -53.00 69.17
CA ILE A 6 -4.74 -51.67 68.84
C ILE A 6 -3.22 -51.54 68.61
N LEU A 7 -2.84 -51.07 67.41
CA LEU A 7 -2.03 -49.84 67.27
C LEU A 7 -2.16 -49.20 65.88
N LEU A 8 -2.55 -47.93 65.92
CA LEU A 8 -2.65 -46.97 64.83
C LEU A 8 -1.31 -46.77 64.11
N GLY A 9 -1.33 -46.79 62.78
CA GLY A 9 -0.24 -46.35 61.93
C GLY A 9 -0.79 -45.70 60.67
N HIS A 10 -0.95 -44.38 60.71
CA HIS A 10 -1.27 -43.53 59.56
C HIS A 10 -0.20 -43.68 58.47
N GLY A 11 -0.54 -44.38 57.39
CA GLY A 11 0.29 -44.53 56.19
C GLY A 11 -0.20 -43.63 55.05
N ALA A 12 0.34 -42.41 55.00
CA ALA A 12 0.58 -41.59 53.81
C ALA A 12 -0.47 -41.62 52.67
N ILE A 13 -1.50 -40.78 52.78
CA ILE A 13 -2.08 -40.10 51.62
C ILE A 13 -1.40 -38.73 51.57
N MET A 14 -0.35 -38.57 50.77
CA MET A 14 0.00 -37.26 50.22
C MET A 14 1.06 -37.33 49.10
N VAL A 15 0.85 -36.43 48.14
CA VAL A 15 1.72 -36.01 47.04
C VAL A 15 1.70 -36.86 45.76
N SER A 16 0.64 -36.67 44.98
CA SER A 16 0.72 -36.69 43.52
C SER A 16 -0.04 -35.47 42.98
N GLN A 17 0.57 -34.31 43.18
CA GLN A 17 0.28 -33.07 42.45
C GLN A 17 1.62 -32.39 42.18
N MET A 18 2.34 -32.88 41.18
CA MET A 18 3.48 -32.17 40.58
C MET A 18 3.91 -32.89 39.30
N ALA A 19 3.10 -32.76 38.25
CA ALA A 19 3.51 -33.15 36.90
C ALA A 19 2.63 -32.53 35.79
N GLU A 20 2.17 -31.28 35.96
CA GLU A 20 1.62 -30.49 34.84
C GLU A 20 1.99 -29.02 35.05
N MET A 21 3.24 -28.66 34.76
CA MET A 21 3.63 -27.30 34.34
C MET A 21 5.14 -27.24 34.07
N PRO A 22 5.54 -27.18 32.78
CA PRO A 22 6.52 -26.17 32.38
C PRO A 22 6.18 -25.42 31.08
N GLU A 23 5.10 -25.77 30.35
CA GLU A 23 4.82 -25.17 29.03
C GLU A 23 4.18 -23.77 29.10
N LEU A 24 3.48 -23.41 30.18
CA LEU A 24 2.89 -22.07 30.32
C LEU A 24 3.93 -20.98 30.62
N THR A 25 5.00 -21.31 31.34
CA THR A 25 6.06 -20.35 31.72
C THR A 25 6.98 -20.01 30.54
N SER A 26 7.33 -20.99 29.68
CA SER A 26 8.19 -20.69 28.52
C SER A 26 7.47 -19.82 27.48
N ALA A 27 6.18 -20.06 27.24
CA ALA A 27 5.38 -19.24 26.33
C ALA A 27 5.20 -17.80 26.84
N GLN A 28 5.05 -17.61 28.16
CA GLN A 28 4.95 -16.29 28.78
C GLN A 28 6.29 -15.54 28.77
N GLU A 29 7.40 -16.23 29.03
CA GLU A 29 8.75 -15.67 28.94
C GLU A 29 9.13 -15.29 27.50
N GLU A 30 8.79 -16.14 26.54
CA GLU A 30 8.99 -15.88 25.12
C GLU A 30 8.13 -14.70 24.66
N GLN A 31 6.87 -14.61 25.10
CA GLN A 31 6.00 -13.48 24.81
C GLN A 31 6.46 -12.16 25.47
N ALA A 32 7.01 -12.22 26.69
CA ALA A 32 7.58 -11.06 27.38
C ALA A 32 8.88 -10.58 26.72
N SER A 33 9.75 -11.52 26.34
CA SER A 33 10.99 -11.25 25.59
C SER A 33 10.68 -10.64 24.22
N MET A 34 9.73 -11.22 23.48
CA MET A 34 9.28 -10.68 22.19
C MET A 34 8.71 -9.26 22.32
N LYS A 35 7.95 -8.96 23.37
CA LYS A 35 7.44 -7.61 23.66
C LYS A 35 8.57 -6.64 23.97
N LEU A 36 9.55 -7.05 24.78
CA LEU A 36 10.70 -6.22 25.14
C LEU A 36 11.57 -5.90 23.91
N THR A 37 11.90 -6.89 23.10
CA THR A 37 12.66 -6.71 21.85
C THR A 37 11.91 -5.81 20.85
N GLY A 38 10.58 -5.96 20.75
CA GLY A 38 9.74 -5.09 19.93
C GLY A 38 9.78 -3.63 20.39
N ASN A 39 9.71 -3.39 21.70
CA ASN A 39 9.78 -2.04 22.28
C ASN A 39 11.15 -1.38 22.06
N ILE A 40 12.24 -2.14 22.23
CA ILE A 40 13.61 -1.64 21.98
C ILE A 40 13.79 -1.30 20.49
N SER A 41 13.34 -2.18 19.59
CA SER A 41 13.39 -1.93 18.15
C SER A 41 12.62 -0.67 17.75
N LYS A 42 11.41 -0.47 18.29
CA LYS A 42 10.58 0.71 18.00
C LYS A 42 11.24 2.00 18.49
N GLN A 43 11.86 2.00 19.68
CA GLN A 43 12.60 3.16 20.19
C GLN A 43 13.84 3.47 19.34
N THR A 44 14.58 2.46 18.89
CA THR A 44 15.73 2.65 18.00
C THR A 44 15.30 3.22 16.66
N ILE A 45 14.23 2.70 16.07
CA ILE A 45 13.64 3.21 14.83
C ILE A 45 13.18 4.66 15.01
N GLN A 46 12.52 4.99 16.12
CA GLN A 46 12.12 6.36 16.41
C GLN A 46 13.32 7.31 16.44
N ARG A 47 14.42 6.93 17.12
CA ARG A 47 15.66 7.72 17.13
C ARG A 47 16.25 7.91 15.72
N LEU A 48 16.23 6.86 14.90
CA LEU A 48 16.67 6.94 13.50
C LEU A 48 15.80 7.91 12.69
N LEU A 49 14.48 7.87 12.88
CA LEU A 49 13.56 8.83 12.25
C LEU A 49 13.81 10.27 12.74
N CYS A 50 14.08 10.47 14.03
CA CYS A 50 14.46 11.78 14.57
C CYS A 50 15.79 12.31 13.98
N SER A 51 16.72 11.41 13.62
CA SER A 51 18.02 11.80 13.05
C SER A 51 17.94 12.41 11.65
N TYR A 52 16.79 12.28 10.95
CA TYR A 52 16.53 12.94 9.68
C TYR A 52 16.32 14.47 9.77
N GLY A 53 16.51 15.04 10.96
CA GLY A 53 16.59 16.47 11.22
C GLY A 53 15.32 17.05 11.84
N ALA A 54 15.40 18.33 12.24
CA ALA A 54 14.37 19.13 12.93
C ALA A 54 13.01 19.27 12.22
N SER A 55 12.75 18.50 11.16
CA SER A 55 11.55 18.56 10.32
C SER A 55 10.48 17.49 10.64
N LEU A 56 10.84 16.43 11.36
CA LEU A 56 9.91 15.39 11.80
C LEU A 56 9.70 15.52 13.32
N ASN A 57 8.64 16.23 13.70
CA ASN A 57 8.19 16.22 15.09
C ASN A 57 7.52 14.87 15.44
N ASP A 58 7.22 14.65 16.72
CA ASP A 58 6.63 13.39 17.19
C ASP A 58 5.27 13.05 16.54
N GLU A 59 4.50 14.07 16.15
CA GLU A 59 3.26 13.88 15.39
C GLU A 59 3.55 13.27 14.01
N ARG A 60 4.54 13.80 13.29
CA ARG A 60 4.92 13.28 11.96
C ARG A 60 5.55 11.89 12.03
N ILE A 61 6.22 11.56 13.13
CA ILE A 61 6.75 10.21 13.34
C ILE A 61 5.60 9.23 13.60
N ARG A 62 4.60 9.62 14.40
CA ARG A 62 3.38 8.81 14.60
C ARG A 62 2.64 8.59 13.28
N ASP A 63 2.47 9.64 12.48
CA ASP A 63 1.89 9.55 11.13
C ASP A 63 2.62 8.50 10.25
N ILE A 64 3.95 8.40 10.34
CA ILE A 64 4.76 7.43 9.59
C ILE A 64 4.52 6.00 10.11
N PHE A 65 4.43 5.80 11.42
CA PHE A 65 4.11 4.50 12.00
C PHE A 65 2.68 4.07 11.66
N ASP A 66 1.71 4.98 11.77
CA ASP A 66 0.31 4.71 11.43
C ASP A 66 0.18 4.33 9.95
N ALA A 67 0.92 4.99 9.06
CA ALA A 67 0.95 4.62 7.64
C ALA A 67 1.60 3.25 7.40
N GLU A 68 2.54 2.85 8.25
CA GLU A 68 3.20 1.54 8.15
C GLU A 68 2.32 0.41 8.67
N ASP A 69 1.51 0.65 9.70
CA ASP A 69 0.48 -0.30 10.15
C ASP A 69 -0.53 -0.62 9.03
N ASP A 70 -0.71 0.30 8.09
CA ASP A 70 -1.54 0.16 6.89
C ASP A 70 -0.77 -0.27 5.62
N LEU A 71 0.52 -0.59 5.75
CA LEU A 71 1.35 -1.00 4.61
C LEU A 71 0.81 -2.27 3.96
N LEU A 72 0.33 -3.22 4.77
CA LEU A 72 -0.28 -4.47 4.35
C LEU A 72 -1.61 -4.66 5.07
N SER A 73 -2.69 -4.82 4.31
CA SER A 73 -4.04 -5.03 4.84
C SER A 73 -4.08 -6.27 5.74
N LYS A 74 -4.81 -6.16 6.85
CA LYS A 74 -5.12 -7.31 7.72
C LYS A 74 -6.05 -8.30 7.03
N ASP A 75 -6.87 -7.80 6.10
CA ASP A 75 -7.81 -8.57 5.30
C ASP A 75 -7.53 -8.29 3.81
N VAL A 76 -6.51 -8.98 3.27
CA VAL A 76 -6.15 -8.86 1.85
C VAL A 76 -7.18 -9.57 0.97
N ASP A 77 -7.77 -10.67 1.46
CA ASP A 77 -8.81 -11.40 0.74
C ASP A 77 -10.06 -10.53 0.55
N GLY A 78 -10.60 -9.95 1.62
CA GLY A 78 -11.74 -9.04 1.54
C GLY A 78 -11.48 -7.80 0.68
N LEU A 79 -10.23 -7.31 0.65
CA LEU A 79 -9.82 -6.20 -0.22
C LEU A 79 -9.80 -6.59 -1.71
N LEU A 80 -9.38 -7.82 -2.02
CA LEU A 80 -9.28 -8.32 -3.40
C LEU A 80 -10.58 -8.95 -3.90
N ARG A 81 -11.46 -9.43 -3.02
CA ARG A 81 -12.70 -10.13 -3.39
C ARG A 81 -13.57 -9.37 -4.40
N PRO A 82 -13.81 -8.04 -4.28
CA PRO A 82 -14.57 -7.30 -5.28
C PRO A 82 -14.00 -7.39 -6.70
N LEU A 83 -12.68 -7.54 -6.83
CA LEU A 83 -12.02 -7.74 -8.13
C LEU A 83 -12.50 -9.01 -8.82
N PHE A 84 -12.53 -10.12 -8.07
CA PHE A 84 -12.87 -11.43 -8.61
C PHE A 84 -14.37 -11.61 -8.86
N ASP A 85 -15.21 -10.94 -8.09
CA ASP A 85 -16.66 -11.07 -8.22
C ASP A 85 -17.22 -10.30 -9.42
N HIS A 86 -16.56 -9.21 -9.86
CA HIS A 86 -17.16 -8.25 -10.80
C HIS A 86 -16.46 -8.12 -12.16
N TRP A 87 -15.25 -8.65 -12.32
CA TRP A 87 -14.46 -8.40 -13.56
C TRP A 87 -15.15 -8.89 -14.85
N ASN A 88 -15.78 -10.06 -14.82
CA ASN A 88 -16.54 -10.59 -15.97
C ASN A 88 -17.67 -9.65 -16.40
N LYS A 89 -18.34 -9.00 -15.44
CA LYS A 89 -19.41 -8.03 -15.72
C LYS A 89 -18.85 -6.81 -16.45
N PHE A 90 -17.66 -6.35 -16.09
CA PHE A 90 -17.04 -5.19 -16.75
C PHE A 90 -16.58 -5.51 -18.18
N GLN A 91 -16.09 -6.73 -18.42
CA GLN A 91 -15.77 -7.17 -19.79
C GLN A 91 -17.00 -7.16 -20.70
N LEU A 92 -18.16 -7.62 -20.22
CA LEU A 92 -19.41 -7.58 -20.99
C LEU A 92 -19.87 -6.15 -21.34
N LEU A 93 -19.42 -5.14 -20.58
CA LEU A 93 -19.69 -3.73 -20.81
C LEU A 93 -18.62 -3.04 -21.67
N ASN A 94 -17.68 -3.78 -22.26
CA ASN A 94 -16.51 -3.27 -22.97
C ASN A 94 -15.66 -2.31 -22.12
N LEU A 95 -15.61 -2.54 -20.81
CA LEU A 95 -14.77 -1.81 -19.87
C LEU A 95 -13.50 -2.60 -19.56
N HIS A 96 -12.51 -1.90 -19.02
CA HIS A 96 -11.40 -2.53 -18.35
C HIS A 96 -11.92 -3.47 -17.26
N GLY A 97 -11.25 -4.58 -16.97
CA GLY A 97 -11.70 -5.55 -15.95
C GLY A 97 -11.76 -5.01 -14.50
N LEU A 98 -11.46 -3.73 -14.30
CA LEU A 98 -11.59 -2.99 -13.03
C LEU A 98 -12.77 -1.98 -13.06
N GLY A 99 -13.57 -1.99 -14.13
CA GLY A 99 -14.60 -0.97 -14.36
C GLY A 99 -14.05 0.38 -14.82
N LEU A 100 -12.77 0.45 -15.19
CA LEU A 100 -12.10 1.67 -15.69
C LEU A 100 -12.28 1.82 -17.22
N PRO A 101 -12.03 3.03 -17.78
CA PRO A 101 -11.96 3.20 -19.23
C PRO A 101 -10.80 2.39 -19.83
N VAL A 102 -11.04 1.73 -20.98
CA VAL A 102 -10.05 0.88 -21.66
C VAL A 102 -8.86 1.69 -22.16
N GLN A 103 -9.12 2.84 -22.79
CA GLN A 103 -8.06 3.74 -23.24
C GLN A 103 -7.60 4.62 -22.08
N TRP A 104 -6.31 4.56 -21.76
CA TRP A 104 -5.74 5.35 -20.66
C TRP A 104 -4.81 6.49 -21.12
N ARG A 105 -4.38 6.51 -22.40
CA ARG A 105 -3.52 7.57 -22.98
C ARG A 105 -4.29 8.59 -23.81
N GLY A 106 -3.87 9.86 -23.73
CA GLY A 106 -4.41 10.98 -24.51
C GLY A 106 -5.39 11.86 -23.72
N ILE A 107 -5.75 13.02 -24.29
CA ILE A 107 -6.62 14.02 -23.65
C ILE A 107 -8.00 13.44 -23.29
N ARG A 108 -8.63 12.72 -24.23
CA ARG A 108 -9.95 12.11 -23.99
C ARG A 108 -9.90 11.05 -22.90
N ALA A 109 -8.89 10.19 -22.93
CA ALA A 109 -8.68 9.20 -21.87
C ALA A 109 -8.48 9.85 -20.49
N ALA A 110 -7.72 10.93 -20.39
CA ALA A 110 -7.56 11.66 -19.14
C ALA A 110 -8.89 12.20 -18.61
N ALA A 111 -9.76 12.72 -19.50
CA ALA A 111 -11.10 13.17 -19.15
C ALA A 111 -12.00 12.01 -18.70
N ASP A 112 -11.96 10.87 -19.39
CA ASP A 112 -12.75 9.69 -19.01
C ASP A 112 -12.34 9.11 -17.65
N TYR A 113 -11.04 9.03 -17.38
CA TYR A 113 -10.53 8.60 -16.08
C TYR A 113 -10.92 9.58 -14.97
N LEU A 114 -10.80 10.89 -15.24
CA LEU A 114 -11.25 11.93 -14.30
C LEU A 114 -12.73 11.78 -13.98
N ARG A 115 -13.56 11.55 -15.01
CA ARG A 115 -15.01 11.34 -14.87
C ARG A 115 -15.35 10.17 -13.95
N VAL A 116 -14.73 9.01 -14.18
CA VAL A 116 -14.93 7.84 -13.33
C VAL A 116 -14.47 8.09 -11.89
N LEU A 117 -13.32 8.72 -11.71
CA LEU A 117 -12.77 9.01 -10.38
C LEU A 117 -13.58 10.09 -9.61
N ASP A 118 -14.25 10.99 -10.30
CA ASP A 118 -15.15 11.96 -9.68
C ASP A 118 -16.50 11.37 -9.31
N ALA A 119 -17.07 10.54 -10.18
CA ALA A 119 -18.31 9.82 -9.90
C ALA A 119 -18.14 8.89 -8.68
N ASP A 120 -16.96 8.31 -8.49
CA ASP A 120 -16.67 7.49 -7.31
C ASP A 120 -16.71 8.29 -5.99
N LYS A 121 -16.41 9.59 -5.99
CA LYS A 121 -16.49 10.40 -4.76
C LYS A 121 -17.90 10.49 -4.20
N THR A 122 -18.91 10.39 -5.05
CA THR A 122 -20.32 10.50 -4.66
C THR A 122 -20.97 9.13 -4.53
N THR A 123 -20.60 8.19 -5.40
CA THR A 123 -21.25 6.87 -5.48
C THR A 123 -20.53 5.79 -4.69
N HIS A 124 -19.24 5.95 -4.39
CA HIS A 124 -18.38 4.94 -3.76
C HIS A 124 -18.45 3.55 -4.41
N CYS A 125 -18.75 3.52 -5.71
CA CYS A 125 -18.97 2.30 -6.47
C CYS A 125 -17.67 1.77 -7.10
N LEU A 126 -16.59 2.55 -7.14
CA LEU A 126 -15.30 2.10 -7.65
C LEU A 126 -14.55 1.39 -6.52
N GLY A 127 -14.22 0.12 -6.72
CA GLY A 127 -13.39 -0.62 -5.76
C GLY A 127 -12.07 0.12 -5.50
N SER A 128 -11.56 0.05 -4.27
CA SER A 128 -10.35 0.76 -3.85
C SER A 128 -9.15 0.49 -4.78
N ILE A 129 -8.96 -0.76 -5.21
CA ILE A 129 -7.92 -1.15 -6.18
C ILE A 129 -8.09 -0.43 -7.51
N ALA A 130 -9.31 -0.40 -8.05
CA ALA A 130 -9.62 0.29 -9.29
C ALA A 130 -9.40 1.80 -9.18
N GLN A 131 -9.75 2.40 -8.03
CA GLN A 131 -9.48 3.81 -7.75
C GLN A 131 -7.98 4.11 -7.73
N ARG A 132 -7.17 3.28 -7.06
CA ARG A 132 -5.71 3.43 -6.97
C ARG A 132 -5.05 3.32 -8.35
N ILE A 133 -5.37 2.27 -9.09
CA ILE A 133 -4.86 2.04 -10.45
C ILE A 133 -5.32 3.16 -11.39
N GLY A 134 -6.59 3.58 -11.28
CA GLY A 134 -7.14 4.70 -12.05
C GLY A 134 -6.37 5.99 -11.83
N GLN A 135 -6.03 6.32 -10.58
CA GLN A 135 -5.22 7.48 -10.26
C GLN A 135 -3.79 7.37 -10.82
N VAL A 136 -3.16 6.18 -10.74
CA VAL A 136 -1.81 5.94 -11.30
C VAL A 136 -1.81 6.11 -12.82
N LEU A 137 -2.76 5.52 -13.53
CA LEU A 137 -2.88 5.64 -14.99
C LEU A 137 -3.18 7.08 -15.43
N LEU A 138 -4.03 7.80 -14.70
CA LEU A 138 -4.26 9.23 -14.93
C LEU A 138 -2.98 10.04 -14.72
N TYR A 139 -2.20 9.74 -13.68
CA TYR A 139 -0.90 10.37 -13.44
C TYR A 139 0.07 10.10 -14.60
N PHE A 140 0.16 8.85 -15.08
CA PHE A 140 1.01 8.49 -16.20
C PHE A 140 0.66 9.24 -17.47
N ASN A 141 -0.62 9.26 -17.81
CA ASN A 141 -1.11 10.00 -18.97
C ASN A 141 -0.83 11.50 -18.82
N TYR A 142 -1.09 12.08 -17.64
CA TYR A 142 -0.78 13.48 -17.36
C TYR A 142 0.71 13.81 -17.55
N GLU A 143 1.62 12.98 -17.03
CA GLU A 143 3.07 13.16 -17.22
C GLU A 143 3.45 13.09 -18.71
N GLU A 144 2.87 12.15 -19.47
CA GLU A 144 3.11 12.06 -20.93
C GLU A 144 2.62 13.30 -21.67
N LEU A 145 1.38 13.74 -21.39
CA LEU A 145 0.76 14.91 -22.01
C LEU A 145 1.57 16.19 -21.70
N CYS A 146 2.05 16.34 -20.47
CA CYS A 146 2.83 17.50 -20.06
C CYS A 146 4.27 17.49 -20.57
N LYS A 147 4.83 16.33 -20.92
CA LYS A 147 6.15 16.24 -21.57
C LYS A 147 6.14 16.71 -23.02
N ARG A 148 5.02 16.56 -23.72
CA ARG A 148 4.86 16.89 -25.15
C ARG A 148 3.54 17.62 -25.43
N PRO A 149 3.28 18.77 -24.80
CA PRO A 149 1.99 19.45 -24.90
C PRO A 149 1.64 19.86 -26.34
N GLU A 150 2.63 20.11 -27.18
CA GLU A 150 2.50 20.41 -28.62
C GLU A 150 1.85 19.29 -29.45
N LYS A 151 1.99 18.03 -29.03
CA LYS A 151 1.37 16.89 -29.71
C LYS A 151 -0.14 16.81 -29.43
N TYR A 152 -0.58 17.39 -28.31
CA TYR A 152 -1.91 17.15 -27.75
C TYR A 152 -2.79 18.41 -27.68
N CYS A 153 -2.19 19.60 -27.74
CA CYS A 153 -2.90 20.88 -27.60
C CYS A 153 -2.76 21.69 -28.89
N SER A 154 -3.88 21.96 -29.56
CA SER A 154 -3.92 22.66 -30.85
C SER A 154 -3.86 24.21 -30.75
N ARG A 155 -3.56 24.78 -29.58
CA ARG A 155 -3.68 26.23 -29.35
C ARG A 155 -2.49 27.02 -29.91
N SER A 156 -2.82 28.16 -30.55
CA SER A 156 -2.01 29.13 -31.30
C SER A 156 -0.84 29.82 -30.58
N SER A 157 -0.44 29.39 -29.38
CA SER A 157 0.75 29.95 -28.73
C SER A 157 2.01 29.31 -29.32
N SER A 158 3.09 30.08 -29.46
CA SER A 158 4.36 29.57 -29.97
C SER A 158 4.98 28.47 -29.10
N LYS A 159 4.50 28.28 -27.86
CA LYS A 159 4.89 27.21 -26.92
C LYS A 159 3.72 26.83 -26.00
N PRO A 160 3.06 25.67 -26.21
CA PRO A 160 2.05 25.14 -25.30
C PRO A 160 2.61 24.91 -23.89
N LYS A 161 1.82 25.27 -22.86
CA LYS A 161 2.18 25.13 -21.45
C LYS A 161 1.41 23.98 -20.80
N VAL A 162 1.86 23.52 -19.63
CA VAL A 162 1.13 22.56 -18.77
C VAL A 162 -0.33 22.99 -18.53
N THR A 163 -0.56 24.30 -18.40
CA THR A 163 -1.89 24.88 -18.26
C THR A 163 -2.80 24.58 -19.46
N ASP A 164 -2.25 24.50 -20.68
CA ASP A 164 -2.99 24.19 -21.90
C ASP A 164 -3.42 22.73 -21.96
N VAL A 165 -2.58 21.81 -21.45
CA VAL A 165 -2.93 20.39 -21.26
C VAL A 165 -4.12 20.26 -20.33
N LEU A 166 -4.04 20.89 -19.15
CA LEU A 166 -5.14 20.86 -18.18
C LEU A 166 -6.42 21.46 -18.74
N ASN A 167 -6.30 22.57 -19.48
CA ASN A 167 -7.44 23.18 -20.15
C ASN A 167 -8.06 22.22 -21.16
N SER A 168 -7.25 21.51 -21.95
CA SER A 168 -7.72 20.55 -22.95
C SER A 168 -8.40 19.33 -22.33
N ILE A 169 -7.88 18.82 -21.20
CA ILE A 169 -8.54 17.76 -20.42
C ILE A 169 -9.92 18.22 -19.93
N LEU A 170 -10.00 19.43 -19.36
CA LEU A 170 -11.27 19.98 -18.86
C LEU A 170 -12.27 20.28 -19.99
N ASP A 171 -11.79 20.74 -21.15
CA ASP A 171 -12.63 20.97 -22.33
C ASP A 171 -13.14 19.64 -22.92
N ALA A 172 -12.42 18.53 -22.71
CA ALA A 172 -12.83 17.17 -23.11
C ALA A 172 -13.73 16.46 -22.09
N TYR A 173 -14.07 17.12 -20.97
CA TYR A 173 -14.98 16.61 -19.92
C TYR A 173 -16.29 17.43 -19.91
N PRO A 174 -17.22 17.16 -20.85
CA PRO A 174 -18.40 18.01 -21.08
C PRO A 174 -19.42 17.96 -19.93
N ASP A 175 -19.48 16.85 -19.22
CA ASP A 175 -20.36 16.56 -18.09
C ASP A 175 -19.66 16.77 -16.73
N ASP A 176 -18.65 17.64 -16.67
CA ASP A 176 -17.93 17.94 -15.42
C ASP A 176 -18.91 18.45 -14.35
N PRO A 177 -19.11 17.72 -13.22
CA PRO A 177 -20.02 18.16 -12.16
C PRO A 177 -19.56 19.47 -11.50
N HIS A 178 -18.31 19.89 -11.74
CA HIS A 178 -17.73 21.13 -11.25
C HIS A 178 -17.69 22.24 -12.32
N ALA A 179 -18.47 22.13 -13.41
CA ALA A 179 -18.47 23.11 -14.50
C ALA A 179 -18.80 24.55 -14.05
N SER A 180 -19.56 24.72 -12.96
CA SER A 180 -19.88 26.01 -12.36
C SER A 180 -18.71 26.66 -11.60
N GLU A 181 -17.69 25.89 -11.24
CA GLU A 181 -16.51 26.41 -10.53
C GLU A 181 -15.57 27.19 -11.46
N LYS A 182 -14.80 28.11 -10.87
CA LYS A 182 -13.73 28.80 -11.59
C LYS A 182 -12.76 27.80 -12.20
N ARG A 183 -12.31 28.06 -13.43
CA ARG A 183 -11.38 27.19 -14.17
C ARG A 183 -10.11 26.83 -13.38
N GLN A 184 -9.59 27.75 -12.57
CA GLN A 184 -8.46 27.47 -11.69
C GLN A 184 -8.77 26.41 -10.62
N SER A 185 -9.96 26.44 -10.01
CA SER A 185 -10.41 25.43 -9.03
C SER A 185 -10.47 24.05 -9.68
N ARG A 186 -11.10 23.97 -10.85
CA ARG A 186 -11.20 22.74 -11.65
C ARG A 186 -9.81 22.19 -11.99
N ARG A 187 -8.85 23.04 -12.39
CA ARG A 187 -7.44 22.63 -12.62
C ARG A 187 -6.77 22.11 -11.36
N ASN A 188 -6.93 22.82 -10.23
CA ASN A 188 -6.35 22.42 -8.94
C ASN A 188 -6.91 21.09 -8.46
N ARG A 189 -8.17 20.77 -8.79
CA ARG A 189 -8.76 19.47 -8.49
C ARG A 189 -8.09 18.34 -9.28
N VAL A 190 -7.83 18.54 -10.58
CA VAL A 190 -7.11 17.56 -11.40
C VAL A 190 -5.70 17.33 -10.83
N THR A 191 -4.91 18.39 -10.65
CA THR A 191 -3.50 18.27 -10.26
C THR A 191 -3.31 18.01 -8.77
N GLY A 192 -4.03 18.72 -7.91
CA GLY A 192 -3.89 18.72 -6.46
C GLY A 192 -4.63 17.56 -5.76
N TYR A 193 -5.56 16.89 -6.43
CA TYR A 193 -6.23 15.72 -5.89
C TYR A 193 -5.86 14.45 -6.65
N HIS A 194 -6.37 14.25 -7.86
CA HIS A 194 -6.28 12.96 -8.55
C HIS A 194 -4.85 12.65 -9.02
N VAL A 195 -4.22 13.57 -9.75
CA VAL A 195 -2.85 13.41 -10.25
C VAL A 195 -1.85 13.34 -9.08
N ARG A 196 -2.03 14.16 -8.03
CA ARG A 196 -1.17 14.10 -6.84
C ARG A 196 -1.24 12.73 -6.16
N ARG A 197 -2.44 12.17 -5.99
CA ARG A 197 -2.60 10.83 -5.39
C ARG A 197 -2.03 9.74 -6.29
N GLY A 198 -2.24 9.81 -7.60
CA GLY A 198 -1.62 8.90 -8.56
C GLY A 198 -0.09 8.94 -8.49
N LYS A 199 0.49 10.14 -8.40
CA LYS A 199 1.92 10.33 -8.19
C LYS A 199 2.41 9.70 -6.89
N TRP A 200 1.68 9.89 -5.78
CA TRP A 200 2.07 9.31 -4.48
C TRP A 200 1.98 7.79 -4.49
N TRP A 201 0.88 7.22 -5.00
CA TRP A 201 0.76 5.79 -5.23
C TRP A 201 1.90 5.25 -6.06
N TRP A 202 2.25 5.94 -7.15
CA TRP A 202 3.34 5.53 -8.01
C TRP A 202 4.71 5.62 -7.33
N ARG A 203 4.96 6.63 -6.49
CA ARG A 203 6.18 6.69 -5.69
C ARG A 203 6.30 5.48 -4.77
N LEU A 204 5.21 5.10 -4.10
CA LEU A 204 5.22 3.91 -3.25
C LEU A 204 5.44 2.64 -4.07
N ALA A 205 4.64 2.43 -5.12
CA ALA A 205 4.69 1.25 -5.96
C ALA A 205 6.05 1.09 -6.67
N GLY A 206 6.62 2.17 -7.19
CA GLY A 206 7.91 2.17 -7.87
C GLY A 206 9.10 1.86 -6.97
N ASN A 207 8.98 2.09 -5.65
CA ASN A 207 10.06 1.86 -4.69
C ASN A 207 9.89 0.59 -3.84
N LEU A 208 8.64 0.22 -3.55
CA LEU A 208 8.28 -0.87 -2.65
C LEU A 208 7.76 -2.12 -3.38
N GLY A 209 7.48 -2.02 -4.68
CA GLY A 209 6.87 -3.06 -5.50
C GLY A 209 5.40 -2.77 -5.81
N LEU A 210 4.95 -3.17 -7.00
CA LEU A 210 3.59 -2.83 -7.48
C LEU A 210 2.48 -3.47 -6.66
N GLY A 211 2.75 -4.57 -5.94
CA GLY A 211 1.78 -5.26 -5.08
C GLY A 211 1.15 -4.38 -3.99
N ILE A 212 1.79 -3.26 -3.61
CA ILE A 212 1.20 -2.30 -2.68
C ILE A 212 -0.13 -1.72 -3.18
N LEU A 213 -0.34 -1.65 -4.50
CA LEU A 213 -1.59 -1.20 -5.10
C LEU A 213 -2.76 -2.15 -4.81
N LEU A 214 -2.46 -3.44 -4.60
CA LEU A 214 -3.43 -4.49 -4.32
C LEU A 214 -3.63 -4.73 -2.83
N ALA A 215 -2.53 -4.76 -2.06
CA ALA A 215 -2.54 -5.28 -0.70
C ALA A 215 -2.33 -4.23 0.39
N GLY A 216 -1.95 -2.99 0.05
CA GLY A 216 -1.69 -1.92 1.04
C GLY A 216 -2.72 -0.79 0.99
N ASP A 217 -2.82 -0.02 2.08
CA ASP A 217 -3.57 1.24 2.12
C ASP A 217 -2.89 2.39 2.91
N PRO A 218 -1.57 2.57 2.86
CA PRO A 218 -0.88 3.61 3.64
C PRO A 218 -1.36 5.03 3.28
N MET A 219 -1.90 5.21 2.08
CA MET A 219 -2.44 6.47 1.59
C MET A 219 -3.64 6.98 2.37
N ARG A 220 -4.37 6.10 3.08
CA ARG A 220 -5.45 6.50 3.98
C ARG A 220 -4.94 7.45 5.07
N VAL A 221 -3.81 7.10 5.69
CA VAL A 221 -3.13 7.93 6.68
C VAL A 221 -2.47 9.11 5.99
N MET A 222 -1.67 8.87 4.93
CA MET A 222 -0.87 9.93 4.29
C MET A 222 -1.71 11.09 3.73
N CYS A 223 -2.89 10.79 3.19
CA CYS A 223 -3.80 11.83 2.70
C CYS A 223 -4.49 12.61 3.82
N LYS A 224 -4.77 11.96 4.96
CA LYS A 224 -5.46 12.58 6.10
C LYS A 224 -4.53 13.54 6.85
N SER A 225 -3.28 13.14 7.07
CA SER A 225 -2.31 13.92 7.84
C SER A 225 -1.49 14.89 7.02
N THR A 226 -1.82 15.14 5.75
CA THR A 226 -1.13 16.13 4.88
C THR A 226 0.37 15.84 4.69
N PHE A 227 0.72 14.58 4.38
CA PHE A 227 2.11 14.23 4.07
C PHE A 227 2.73 15.14 3.00
N THR A 228 4.00 15.47 3.19
CA THR A 228 4.84 16.19 2.24
C THR A 228 5.68 15.22 1.42
N ASN A 229 6.24 15.68 0.30
CA ASN A 229 7.10 14.83 -0.53
C ASN A 229 8.32 14.27 0.25
N PRO A 230 9.02 15.04 1.11
CA PRO A 230 10.09 14.52 1.95
C PRO A 230 9.62 13.45 2.95
N GLN A 231 8.42 13.59 3.53
CA GLN A 231 7.88 12.56 4.43
C GLN A 231 7.62 11.24 3.70
N ILE A 232 7.21 11.29 2.43
CA ILE A 232 7.09 10.08 1.60
C ILE A 232 8.46 9.44 1.36
N ASP A 233 9.51 10.21 1.11
CA ASP A 233 10.87 9.67 0.95
C ASP A 233 11.38 9.02 2.24
N VAL A 234 11.11 9.64 3.39
CA VAL A 234 11.43 9.07 4.70
C VAL A 234 10.62 7.80 4.96
N PHE A 235 9.32 7.80 4.69
CA PHE A 235 8.47 6.61 4.82
C PHE A 235 8.98 5.45 3.96
N ILE A 236 9.28 5.70 2.69
CA ILE A 236 9.82 4.67 1.78
C ILE A 236 11.15 4.15 2.30
N THR A 237 12.04 5.03 2.75
CA THR A 237 13.32 4.62 3.33
C THR A 237 13.13 3.77 4.58
N PHE A 238 12.22 4.17 5.47
CA PHE A 238 11.85 3.41 6.66
C PHE A 238 11.39 2.00 6.29
N VAL A 239 10.40 1.89 5.40
CA VAL A 239 9.87 0.60 4.96
C VAL A 239 10.95 -0.26 4.29
N GLN A 240 11.84 0.32 3.49
CA GLN A 240 12.98 -0.41 2.89
C GLN A 240 13.95 -0.99 3.92
N LYS A 241 14.09 -0.36 5.08
CA LYS A 241 14.99 -0.82 6.14
C LYS A 241 14.33 -1.81 7.09
N THR A 242 13.02 -1.69 7.31
CA THR A 242 12.33 -2.43 8.37
C THR A 242 11.35 -3.48 7.84
N ARG A 243 10.96 -3.42 6.57
CA ARG A 243 9.96 -4.32 5.94
C ARG A 243 10.43 -5.00 4.65
N PRO A 244 11.65 -5.60 4.61
CA PRO A 244 12.16 -6.21 3.39
C PRO A 244 11.33 -7.43 2.93
N GLY A 245 10.76 -8.20 3.86
CA GLY A 245 9.85 -9.30 3.55
C GLY A 245 8.59 -8.81 2.85
N THR A 246 7.95 -7.76 3.38
CA THR A 246 6.76 -7.17 2.75
C THR A 246 7.07 -6.61 1.36
N ILE A 247 8.22 -5.94 1.19
CA ILE A 247 8.66 -5.45 -0.13
C ILE A 247 8.85 -6.61 -1.12
N ARG A 248 9.44 -7.73 -0.71
CA ARG A 248 9.59 -8.89 -1.59
C ARG A 248 8.23 -9.45 -2.01
N ALA A 249 7.26 -9.53 -1.11
CA ALA A 249 5.90 -9.95 -1.45
C ALA A 249 5.25 -8.99 -2.46
N PHE A 250 5.39 -7.68 -2.28
CA PHE A 250 4.89 -6.70 -3.25
C PHE A 250 5.57 -6.77 -4.61
N LYS A 251 6.87 -7.06 -4.64
CA LYS A 251 7.61 -7.28 -5.89
C LYS A 251 7.19 -8.57 -6.59
N ALA A 252 6.91 -9.62 -5.84
CA ALA A 252 6.42 -10.88 -6.41
C ALA A 252 5.04 -10.73 -7.07
N LEU A 253 4.22 -9.78 -6.60
CA LEU A 253 2.92 -9.43 -7.20
C LEU A 253 3.02 -8.52 -8.45
N GLU A 254 4.22 -8.07 -8.86
CA GLU A 254 4.34 -7.14 -10.02
C GLU A 254 3.71 -7.67 -11.32
N PRO A 255 3.91 -8.92 -11.74
CA PRO A 255 3.31 -9.43 -12.98
C PRO A 255 1.77 -9.36 -12.96
N VAL A 256 1.20 -9.69 -11.80
CA VAL A 256 -0.25 -9.62 -11.55
C VAL A 256 -0.75 -8.19 -11.63
N VAL A 257 -0.08 -7.25 -10.94
CA VAL A 257 -0.50 -5.84 -10.94
C VAL A 257 -0.36 -5.22 -12.32
N THR A 258 0.73 -5.50 -13.04
CA THR A 258 0.95 -5.02 -14.41
C THR A 258 -0.13 -5.51 -15.36
N SER A 259 -0.47 -6.80 -15.30
CA SER A 259 -1.54 -7.37 -16.12
C SER A 259 -2.87 -6.67 -15.81
N LEU A 260 -3.19 -6.51 -14.52
CA LEU A 260 -4.36 -5.78 -14.06
C LEU A 260 -4.38 -4.33 -14.57
N MET A 261 -3.29 -3.57 -14.45
CA MET A 261 -3.23 -2.16 -14.86
C MET A 261 -3.52 -1.95 -16.34
N PHE A 262 -3.26 -2.95 -17.18
CA PHE A 262 -3.45 -2.85 -18.64
C PHE A 262 -4.60 -3.72 -19.15
N GLY A 263 -5.54 -4.07 -18.26
CA GLY A 263 -6.79 -4.74 -18.61
C GLY A 263 -6.65 -6.22 -18.93
N GLN A 264 -5.49 -6.82 -18.66
CA GLN A 264 -5.25 -8.24 -18.83
C GLN A 264 -5.59 -8.96 -17.52
N ILE A 265 -6.80 -9.51 -17.43
CA ILE A 265 -7.18 -10.35 -16.30
C ILE A 265 -7.12 -11.80 -16.74
N THR A 266 -6.23 -12.56 -16.10
CA THR A 266 -6.14 -14.01 -16.29
C THR A 266 -7.16 -14.71 -15.42
N SER A 267 -7.75 -15.81 -15.92
CA SER A 267 -8.68 -16.65 -15.15
C SER A 267 -8.07 -17.14 -13.84
N ASP A 268 -6.74 -17.28 -13.79
CA ASP A 268 -6.00 -17.88 -12.70
C ASP A 268 -5.45 -16.84 -11.71
N LEU A 269 -5.90 -15.59 -11.79
CA LEU A 269 -5.43 -14.49 -10.93
C LEU A 269 -5.65 -14.81 -9.43
N HIS A 270 -6.84 -15.29 -9.08
CA HIS A 270 -7.15 -15.68 -7.70
C HIS A 270 -6.22 -16.81 -7.23
N LYS A 271 -6.00 -17.82 -8.08
CA LYS A 271 -5.09 -18.92 -7.79
C LYS A 271 -3.66 -18.40 -7.61
N THR A 272 -3.18 -17.53 -8.48
CA THR A 272 -1.83 -16.96 -8.38
C THR A 272 -1.58 -16.23 -7.05
N ILE A 273 -2.60 -15.57 -6.51
CA ILE A 273 -2.48 -14.82 -5.25
C ILE A 273 -2.68 -15.71 -4.02
N PHE A 274 -3.70 -16.57 -4.03
CA PHE A 274 -4.20 -17.25 -2.82
C PHE A 274 -4.15 -18.77 -2.84
N ASP A 275 -3.59 -19.40 -3.89
CA ASP A 275 -3.43 -20.85 -3.92
C ASP A 275 -2.66 -21.36 -2.69
N TRP A 276 -3.14 -22.46 -2.12
CA TRP A 276 -2.58 -22.97 -0.86
C TRP A 276 -1.18 -23.58 -1.06
N GLU A 277 -0.89 -24.13 -2.24
CA GLU A 277 0.39 -24.77 -2.57
C GLU A 277 1.43 -23.77 -3.10
N ALA A 278 1.00 -22.75 -3.82
CA ALA A 278 1.88 -21.86 -4.59
C ALA A 278 1.49 -20.37 -4.55
N GLY A 279 0.43 -19.99 -3.83
CA GLY A 279 -0.07 -18.62 -3.78
C GLY A 279 0.92 -17.64 -3.15
N LEU A 280 1.02 -16.45 -3.75
CA LEU A 280 1.97 -15.41 -3.34
C LEU A 280 1.67 -14.82 -1.94
N LEU A 281 0.42 -14.91 -1.48
CA LEU A 281 -0.04 -14.38 -0.20
C LEU A 281 -0.59 -15.45 0.75
N ARG A 282 -0.21 -16.72 0.56
CA ARG A 282 -0.62 -17.81 1.44
C ARG A 282 -0.14 -17.64 2.88
N PRO A 283 -0.80 -18.25 3.89
CA PRO A 283 -0.46 -18.05 5.30
C PRO A 283 1.02 -18.32 5.64
N GLU A 284 1.62 -19.37 5.09
CA GLU A 284 3.02 -19.74 5.35
C GLU A 284 4.00 -18.70 4.80
N GLU A 285 3.72 -18.19 3.60
CA GLU A 285 4.55 -17.15 3.00
C GLU A 285 4.40 -15.83 3.77
N MET A 286 3.19 -15.48 4.20
CA MET A 286 2.95 -14.32 5.03
C MET A 286 3.61 -14.43 6.42
N ALA A 287 3.71 -15.64 6.98
CA ALA A 287 4.46 -15.87 8.21
C ALA A 287 5.97 -15.62 8.00
N ARG A 288 6.54 -16.07 6.88
CA ARG A 288 7.94 -15.79 6.51
C ARG A 288 8.20 -14.31 6.29
N VAL A 289 7.31 -13.63 5.57
CA VAL A 289 7.34 -12.17 5.36
C VAL A 289 7.43 -11.44 6.70
N ARG A 290 6.56 -11.78 7.66
CA ARG A 290 6.56 -11.16 9.00
C ARG A 290 7.82 -11.50 9.80
N ALA A 291 8.33 -12.73 9.70
CA ALA A 291 9.55 -13.13 10.38
C ALA A 291 10.75 -12.30 9.90
N ASP A 292 10.89 -12.14 8.59
CA ASP A 292 11.95 -11.35 7.97
C ASP A 292 11.86 -9.86 8.35
N ASP A 293 10.64 -9.30 8.34
CA ASP A 293 10.40 -7.92 8.74
C ASP A 293 10.75 -7.69 10.22
N LYS A 294 10.44 -8.66 11.07
CA LYS A 294 10.79 -8.62 12.50
C LYS A 294 12.30 -8.67 12.71
N VAL A 295 13.00 -9.57 12.02
CA VAL A 295 14.47 -9.67 12.08
C VAL A 295 15.10 -8.36 11.58
N ALA A 296 14.64 -7.83 10.45
CA ALA A 296 15.15 -6.57 9.89
C ALA A 296 14.96 -5.40 10.84
N SER A 297 13.78 -5.29 11.48
CA SER A 297 13.51 -4.24 12.48
C SER A 297 14.38 -4.37 13.72
N ALA A 298 14.58 -5.59 14.23
CA ALA A 298 15.41 -5.83 15.40
C ALA A 298 16.90 -5.56 15.13
N SER A 299 17.34 -5.69 13.87
CA SER A 299 18.72 -5.47 13.46
C SER A 299 19.13 -3.99 13.31
N GLN A 300 18.18 -3.05 13.39
CA GLN A 300 18.46 -1.63 13.23
C GLN A 300 19.32 -1.09 14.36
N ARG A 301 20.27 -0.20 14.03
CA ARG A 301 21.21 0.42 14.98
C ARG A 301 21.16 1.93 14.84
N SER A 302 21.05 2.65 15.97
CA SER A 302 21.00 4.12 16.00
C SER A 302 22.25 4.80 15.44
N ASP A 303 23.38 4.10 15.48
CA ASP A 303 24.69 4.68 15.21
C ASP A 303 24.95 4.83 13.69
N ASN A 304 24.11 4.22 12.86
CA ASN A 304 24.15 4.30 11.41
C ASN A 304 22.87 4.96 10.89
N PRO A 305 22.83 6.31 10.81
CA PRO A 305 21.65 7.01 10.29
C PRO A 305 21.36 6.55 8.86
N TRP A 306 20.09 6.37 8.56
CA TRP A 306 19.66 5.98 7.24
C TRP A 306 19.86 7.11 6.23
N LYS A 307 20.30 6.78 5.02
CA LYS A 307 20.34 7.73 3.90
C LYS A 307 18.99 7.70 3.20
N THR A 308 18.31 8.85 3.09
CA THR A 308 17.03 8.94 2.36
C THR A 308 17.23 8.53 0.91
N VAL A 309 16.31 7.74 0.38
CA VAL A 309 16.24 7.48 -1.05
C VAL A 309 15.61 8.65 -1.80
N ASP A 310 16.00 8.82 -3.06
CA ASP A 310 15.29 9.71 -3.98
C ASP A 310 14.15 8.92 -4.62
N ALA A 311 13.05 8.77 -3.87
CA ALA A 311 11.96 7.92 -4.32
C ALA A 311 11.28 8.44 -5.59
N LYS A 312 11.41 9.74 -5.87
CA LYS A 312 10.91 10.32 -7.12
C LYS A 312 11.73 9.78 -8.30
N LYS A 313 13.06 9.84 -8.23
CA LYS A 313 13.93 9.38 -9.31
C LYS A 313 13.70 7.90 -9.61
N ASP A 314 13.68 7.07 -8.57
CA ASP A 314 13.52 5.62 -8.71
C ASP A 314 12.14 5.27 -9.31
N ALA A 315 11.08 5.95 -8.87
CA ALA A 315 9.75 5.77 -9.45
C ALA A 315 9.67 6.21 -10.91
N MET A 316 10.34 7.29 -11.31
CA MET A 316 10.36 7.72 -12.72
C MET A 316 11.14 6.75 -13.62
N GLN A 317 12.19 6.14 -13.10
CA GLN A 317 12.90 5.07 -13.81
C GLN A 317 11.97 3.88 -14.01
N LYS A 318 11.34 3.37 -12.94
CA LYS A 318 10.39 2.25 -13.02
C LYS A 318 9.22 2.55 -13.98
N MET A 319 8.77 3.81 -14.05
CA MET A 319 7.71 4.21 -14.98
C MET A 319 8.16 4.05 -16.42
N THR A 320 9.41 4.38 -16.72
CA THR A 320 9.98 4.25 -18.05
C THR A 320 10.13 2.77 -18.43
N GLU A 321 10.56 1.94 -17.49
CA GLU A 321 10.65 0.47 -17.67
C GLU A 321 9.28 -0.18 -17.88
N LEU A 322 8.24 0.29 -17.18
CA LEU A 322 6.88 -0.25 -17.30
C LEU A 322 6.18 0.17 -18.62
N LEU A 323 6.51 1.35 -19.15
CA LEU A 323 5.82 1.95 -20.30
C LEU A 323 6.59 1.86 -21.62
N GLY A 324 7.88 1.50 -21.56
CA GLY A 324 8.76 1.30 -22.72
C GLY A 324 8.63 -0.09 -23.30
#